data_AF-C0BE19-F1
#
_entry.id   AF-C0BE19-F1
#
_cell.length_a   1.000
_cell.length_b   1.000
_cell.length_c   1.000
_cell.angle_alpha   90.00
_cell.angle_beta   90.00
_cell.angle_gamma   90.00
#
_symmetry.space_group_name_H-M   'P 1'
#
loop_
_entity.id
_entity.type
_entity.pdbx_description
1 polymer ?
#
loop_
_entity_poly.entity_id
_entity_poly.type
_entity_poly.pdbx_seq_one_letter_code
_entity_poly.pdbx_strand_id
1 'polypeptide(L)'
;MEKHVYDEKNGLSYTLCGDCYLPDLVLNEEEPTYGKYGMLRKQFLKEYRPIRYQNLLLSGKLTAHLNQIDQEVTEQVEVLMKQMAEKTGRERKLKEAGSDEVG
;
A
#
# COMPACT_ATOMS: atom_id res chain seq x y z
N MET A 1 38.36 -1.32 -20.13
CA MET A 1 37.79 -0.83 -18.85
C MET A 1 36.80 -1.86 -18.36
N GLU A 2 36.72 -2.07 -17.06
CA GLU A 2 35.67 -2.92 -16.48
C GLU A 2 34.31 -2.25 -16.64
N LYS A 3 33.28 -3.04 -16.93
CA LYS A 3 31.92 -2.52 -17.13
C LYS A 3 31.25 -2.15 -15.81
N HIS A 4 31.63 -2.83 -14.73
CA HIS A 4 31.09 -2.66 -13.39
C HIS A 4 32.24 -2.59 -12.39
N VAL A 5 32.16 -1.65 -11.45
CA VAL A 5 33.18 -1.42 -10.41
C VAL A 5 32.47 -1.20 -9.08
N TYR A 6 33.05 -1.73 -8.00
CA TYR A 6 32.57 -1.49 -6.63
C TYR A 6 33.57 -0.61 -5.87
N ASP A 7 33.09 0.44 -5.21
CA ASP A 7 33.91 1.33 -4.37
C ASP A 7 33.70 1.01 -2.89
N GLU A 8 34.69 0.39 -2.26
CA GLU A 8 34.66 0.04 -0.83
C GLU A 8 34.56 1.26 0.09
N LYS A 9 34.97 2.46 -0.35
CA LYS A 9 34.97 3.66 0.50
C LYS A 9 33.58 4.22 0.75
N ASN A 10 32.66 4.07 -0.21
CA ASN A 10 31.29 4.56 -0.10
C ASN A 10 30.23 3.45 -0.18
N GLY A 11 30.65 2.20 -0.46
CA GLY A 11 29.77 1.03 -0.51
C GLY A 11 28.86 0.98 -1.74
N LEU A 12 29.18 1.72 -2.80
CA LEU A 12 28.37 1.78 -4.01
C LEU A 12 29.02 0.98 -5.16
N SER A 13 28.15 0.31 -5.92
CA SER A 13 28.50 -0.21 -7.24
C SER A 13 28.28 0.85 -8.30
N TYR A 14 29.04 0.77 -9.37
CA TYR A 14 28.99 1.68 -10.50
C TYR A 14 28.97 0.92 -11.82
N THR A 15 28.18 1.41 -12.77
CA THR A 15 28.13 0.92 -14.15
C THR A 15 28.69 1.96 -15.10
N LEU A 16 29.56 1.52 -16.02
CA LEU A 16 30.10 2.39 -17.07
C LEU A 16 29.01 2.73 -18.10
N CYS A 17 28.69 4.02 -18.22
CA CYS A 17 27.73 4.57 -19.16
C CYS A 17 28.41 5.64 -20.03
N GLY A 18 28.77 5.27 -21.26
CA GLY A 18 29.53 6.14 -22.15
C GLY A 18 30.96 6.32 -21.66
N ASP A 19 31.30 7.53 -21.24
CA ASP A 19 32.61 7.94 -20.73
C ASP A 19 32.65 8.11 -19.20
N CYS A 20 31.53 7.90 -18.50
CA CYS A 20 31.43 8.08 -17.06
C CYS A 20 30.84 6.87 -16.34
N TYR A 21 31.21 6.70 -15.07
CA TYR A 21 30.63 5.70 -14.18
C TYR A 21 29.44 6.31 -13.43
N LEU A 22 28.28 5.67 -13.54
CA LEU A 22 27.06 6.04 -12.82
C LEU A 22 26.84 5.06 -11.66
N PRO A 23 26.46 5.55 -10.46
CA PRO A 23 26.18 4.69 -9.32
C PRO A 23 24.94 3.85 -9.55
N ASP A 24 25.00 2.59 -9.17
CA ASP A 24 23.89 1.65 -9.18
C ASP A 24 23.00 1.92 -7.95
N LEU A 25 22.15 2.93 -8.05
CA LEU A 25 21.24 3.31 -6.98
C LEU A 25 20.11 2.30 -6.85
N VAL A 26 20.09 1.56 -5.73
CA VAL A 26 19.00 0.66 -5.35
C VAL A 26 18.26 1.26 -4.16
N LEU A 27 16.95 1.41 -4.28
CA LEU A 27 16.08 1.77 -3.16
C LEU A 27 15.76 0.51 -2.37
N ASN A 28 16.11 0.50 -1.09
CA ASN A 28 15.70 -0.56 -0.16
C ASN A 28 14.25 -0.32 0.28
N GLU A 29 13.29 -0.59 -0.61
CA GLU A 29 11.87 -0.59 -0.26
C GLU A 29 11.41 -1.98 0.23
N GLU A 30 10.32 -2.01 0.99
CA GLU A 30 9.61 -3.25 1.26
C GLU A 30 8.99 -3.84 -0.02
N GLU A 31 8.73 -5.15 -0.01
CA GLU A 31 7.98 -5.80 -1.08
C GLU A 31 6.53 -5.26 -1.14
N PRO A 32 5.99 -5.01 -2.34
CA PRO A 32 4.63 -4.51 -2.50
C PRO A 32 3.61 -5.61 -2.24
N THR A 33 2.91 -5.51 -1.12
CA THR A 33 1.82 -6.42 -0.73
C THR A 33 0.45 -5.76 -0.79
N TYR A 34 0.39 -4.44 -0.99
CA TYR A 34 -0.86 -3.67 -1.07
C TYR A 34 -1.75 -4.06 -2.25
N GLY A 35 -3.05 -4.18 -2.00
CA GLY A 35 -4.09 -4.41 -3.00
C GLY A 35 -4.81 -3.15 -3.47
N LYS A 36 -6.14 -3.22 -3.50
CA LYS A 36 -7.02 -2.20 -4.09
C LYS A 36 -6.87 -0.83 -3.40
N TYR A 37 -6.86 -0.80 -2.07
CA TYR A 37 -6.86 0.46 -1.32
C TYR A 37 -5.50 1.14 -1.34
N GLY A 38 -4.41 0.38 -1.35
CA GLY A 38 -3.07 0.90 -1.61
C GLY A 38 -2.94 1.49 -3.01
N MET A 39 -3.51 0.85 -4.04
CA MET A 39 -3.54 1.40 -5.39
C MET A 39 -4.31 2.72 -5.48
N LEU A 40 -5.47 2.81 -4.84
CA LEU A 40 -6.25 4.06 -4.74
C LEU A 40 -5.45 5.15 -4.02
N ARG A 41 -4.78 4.82 -2.92
CA ARG A 41 -3.92 5.75 -2.19
C ARG A 41 -2.77 6.25 -3.05
N LYS A 42 -2.13 5.36 -3.81
CA LYS A 42 -1.04 5.70 -4.72
C LYS A 42 -1.51 6.66 -5.81
N GLN A 43 -2.66 6.39 -6.43
CA GLN A 43 -3.25 7.27 -7.45
C GLN A 43 -3.56 8.66 -6.86
N PHE A 44 -4.21 8.70 -5.70
CA PHE A 44 -4.51 9.95 -5.01
C PHE A 44 -3.24 10.76 -4.69
N LEU A 45 -2.18 10.09 -4.21
CA LEU A 45 -0.91 10.74 -3.91
C LEU A 45 -0.28 11.35 -5.18
N LYS A 46 -0.33 10.65 -6.32
CA LYS A 46 0.19 11.16 -7.59
C LYS A 46 -0.60 12.36 -8.11
N GLU A 47 -1.93 12.28 -8.11
CA GLU A 47 -2.79 13.30 -8.72
C GLU A 47 -2.93 14.55 -7.84
N TYR A 48 -3.08 14.38 -6.53
CA TYR A 48 -3.49 15.48 -5.64
C TYR A 48 -2.45 15.88 -4.59
N ARG A 49 -1.40 15.05 -4.38
CA ARG A 49 -0.34 15.29 -3.38
C ARG A 49 1.07 14.96 -3.93
N PRO A 50 1.47 15.49 -5.10
CA PRO A 50 2.69 15.07 -5.78
C PRO A 50 3.97 15.25 -4.95
N ILE A 51 4.07 16.32 -4.16
CA ILE A 51 5.21 16.55 -3.26
C ILE A 51 5.32 15.41 -2.22
N ARG A 52 4.20 14.98 -1.64
CA ARG A 52 4.20 13.89 -0.67
C ARG A 52 4.53 12.55 -1.33
N TYR A 53 4.04 12.32 -2.54
CA TYR A 53 4.40 11.14 -3.33
C TYR A 53 5.91 11.07 -3.59
N GLN A 54 6.49 12.18 -4.07
CA GLN A 54 7.93 12.28 -4.35
C GLN A 54 8.77 12.08 -3.09
N ASN A 55 8.40 12.70 -1.98
CA ASN A 55 9.11 12.51 -0.71
C ASN A 55 9.12 11.04 -0.27
N LEU A 56 7.97 10.36 -0.34
CA LEU A 56 7.89 8.93 0.01
C LEU A 56 8.74 8.07 -0.92
N LEU A 57 8.67 8.30 -2.23
CA LEU A 57 9.44 7.58 -3.24
C LEU A 57 10.95 7.76 -3.06
N LEU A 58 11.41 9.00 -2.92
CA LEU A 58 12.84 9.31 -2.75
C LEU A 58 13.38 8.82 -1.41
N SER A 59 12.53 8.73 -0.39
CA SER A 59 12.90 8.18 0.92
C SER A 59 12.88 6.65 0.99
N GLY A 60 12.45 5.95 -0.08
CA GLY A 60 12.28 4.49 -0.08
C GLY A 60 11.14 3.98 0.81
N LYS A 61 10.19 4.85 1.18
CA LYS A 61 9.10 4.55 2.14
C LYS A 61 7.74 4.43 1.46
N LEU A 62 7.68 4.53 0.13
CA LEU A 62 6.41 4.53 -0.57
C LEU A 62 5.70 3.20 -0.41
N THR A 63 6.39 2.09 -0.66
CA THR A 63 5.76 0.76 -0.63
C THR A 63 5.26 0.39 0.77
N ALA A 64 6.08 0.61 1.81
CA ALA A 64 5.68 0.42 3.20
C ALA A 64 4.41 1.22 3.58
N HIS A 65 4.35 2.51 3.17
CA HIS A 65 3.17 3.35 3.42
C HIS A 65 1.91 2.79 2.75
N LEU A 66 2.04 2.29 1.52
CA LEU A 66 0.89 1.74 0.78
C LEU A 66 0.43 0.40 1.36
N ASN A 67 1.37 -0.47 1.77
CA ASN A 67 1.09 -1.73 2.47
C ASN A 67 0.26 -1.46 3.74
N GLN A 68 0.73 -0.53 4.58
CA GLN A 68 0.05 -0.16 5.82
C GLN A 68 -1.37 0.35 5.57
N ILE A 69 -1.55 1.30 4.64
CA ILE A 69 -2.86 1.88 4.36
C ILE A 69 -3.83 0.82 3.82
N ASP A 70 -3.36 -0.08 2.96
CA ASP A 70 -4.20 -1.13 2.41
C ASP A 70 -4.68 -2.11 3.49
N GLN A 71 -3.78 -2.50 4.40
CA GLN A 71 -4.11 -3.33 5.55
C GLN A 71 -5.14 -2.66 6.46
N GLU A 72 -4.87 -1.42 6.90
CA GLU A 72 -5.76 -0.68 7.81
C GLU A 72 -7.17 -0.52 7.23
N VAL A 73 -7.28 -0.20 5.93
CA VAL A 73 -8.58 -0.02 5.29
C VAL A 73 -9.30 -1.37 5.11
N THR A 74 -8.57 -2.43 4.77
CA THR A 74 -9.15 -3.77 4.63
C THR A 74 -9.74 -4.24 5.96
N GLU A 75 -9.00 -4.11 7.06
CA GLU A 75 -9.46 -4.46 8.40
C GLU A 75 -10.72 -3.67 8.80
N GLN A 76 -10.74 -2.36 8.56
CA GLN A 76 -11.90 -1.52 8.85
C GLN A 76 -13.14 -1.93 8.05
N VAL A 77 -12.96 -2.25 6.76
CA VAL A 77 -14.05 -2.69 5.89
C VAL A 77 -14.61 -4.03 6.37
N GLU A 78 -13.76 -4.98 6.74
CA GLU A 78 -14.20 -6.27 7.29
C GLU A 78 -14.99 -6.12 8.59
N VAL A 79 -14.52 -5.28 9.51
CA VAL A 79 -15.22 -5.00 10.77
C VAL A 79 -16.61 -4.41 10.49
N LEU A 80 -16.69 -3.43 9.59
CA LEU A 80 -17.95 -2.79 9.23
C LEU A 80 -18.93 -3.78 8.58
N MET A 81 -18.44 -4.64 7.68
CA MET A 81 -19.25 -5.69 7.05
C MET A 81 -19.84 -6.66 8.07
N LYS A 82 -19.05 -7.11 9.05
CA LYS A 82 -19.53 -7.98 10.14
C LYS A 82 -20.64 -7.30 10.95
N GLN A 83 -20.43 -6.04 11.36
CA GLN A 83 -21.43 -5.27 12.11
C GLN A 83 -22.73 -5.07 11.32
N MET A 84 -22.64 -4.81 10.01
CA MET A 84 -23.83 -4.67 9.16
C MET A 84 -24.59 -5.99 9.01
N ALA A 85 -23.89 -7.11 8.85
CA ALA A 85 -24.49 -8.43 8.75
C ALA A 85 -25.23 -8.83 10.04
N GLU A 86 -24.63 -8.56 11.21
CA GLU A 86 -25.25 -8.81 12.52
C GLU A 86 -26.53 -7.98 12.71
N LYS A 87 -26.48 -6.67 12.41
CA LYS A 87 -27.66 -5.80 12.50
C LYS A 87 -28.79 -6.28 11.58
N THR A 88 -28.46 -6.58 10.32
CA THR A 88 -29.43 -7.08 9.33
C THR A 88 -30.06 -8.41 9.77
N GLY A 89 -29.26 -9.32 10.32
CA GLY A 89 -29.73 -10.59 10.86
C GLY A 89 -30.66 -10.43 12.07
N ARG A 90 -30.36 -9.49 12.96
CA ARG A 90 -31.21 -9.16 14.12
C ARG A 90 -32.55 -8.57 13.67
N GLU A 91 -32.55 -7.64 12.72
CA GLU A 91 -33.77 -7.04 12.18
C GLU A 91 -34.68 -8.05 11.47
N ARG A 92 -34.10 -9.01 10.73
CA ARG A 92 -34.87 -10.09 10.08
C ARG A 92 -35.53 -11.02 11.11
N LYS A 93 -34.78 -11.46 12.12
CA LYS A 93 -35.32 -12.31 13.20
C LYS A 93 -36.44 -11.63 13.98
N LEU A 94 -36.32 -10.32 14.24
CA LEU A 94 -37.37 -9.55 14.90
C LEU A 94 -38.64 -9.46 14.06
N LYS A 95 -38.50 -9.32 12.73
CA LYS A 95 -39.63 -9.30 11.80
C LYS A 95 -40.32 -10.65 11.67
N GLU A 96 -39.55 -11.75 11.59
CA GLU A 96 -40.08 -13.11 11.52
C GLU A 96 -40.84 -13.49 12.80
N ALA A 97 -40.27 -13.20 13.98
CA ALA A 97 -40.94 -13.46 15.25
C ALA A 97 -42.25 -12.66 15.41
N GLY A 98 -42.29 -11.40 14.97
CA GLY A 98 -43.50 -10.58 15.03
C GLY A 98 -44.60 -10.97 14.02
N SER A 99 -44.28 -11.77 13.00
CA SER A 99 -45.27 -12.32 12.06
C SER A 99 -45.92 -13.63 12.52
N ASP A 100 -45.33 -14.33 13.49
CA ASP A 100 -45.89 -15.58 14.04
C ASP A 100 -46.95 -15.33 15.14
N GLU A 101 -47.15 -14.08 15.57
CA GLU A 101 -48.09 -13.71 16.64
C GLU A 101 -49.47 -13.22 16.13
N VAL A 102 -49.71 -13.24 14.82
CA VAL A 102 -50.96 -12.74 14.17
C VAL A 102 -51.69 -13.86 13.38
N GLY A 103 -51.53 -15.12 13.81
CA GLY A 103 -52.24 -16.29 13.25
C GLY A 103 -53.45 -16.70 14.07
#